data_AF-A0AAE4CUR2-F1
#
_entry.id   AF-A0AAE4CUR2-F1
#
_cell.length_a   1.000
_cell.length_b   1.000
_cell.length_c   1.000
_cell.angle_alpha   90.00
_cell.angle_beta   90.00
_cell.angle_gamma   90.00
#
_symmetry.space_group_name_H-M   'P 1'
#
loop_
_entity.id
_entity.type
_entity.pdbx_description
1 polymer ?
#
loop_
_entity_poly.entity_id
_entity_poly.type
_entity_poly.pdbx_seq_one_letter_code
_entity_poly.pdbx_strand_id
1 'polypeptide(L)'
;MLAGTPVVSVPVLRSGTFPSPAALTGLIGPSTVRTPAWRDSLRAAAAEAGVDAGRVLAETDPGDDMEGLYVKDERDGRVAARYKWVRAGFAQAVLDSGSHWADRPIVANRLADPAVMHAV
;
A
#
# COMPACT_ATOMS: atom_id res chain seq x y z
N MET A 1 -12.48 -13.18 18.00
CA MET A 1 -11.11 -12.73 18.28
C MET A 1 -10.83 -11.49 17.42
N LEU A 2 -10.16 -10.46 17.96
CA LEU A 2 -9.96 -9.07 17.45
C LEU A 2 -10.98 -8.01 17.88
N ALA A 3 -12.17 -8.40 18.37
CA ALA A 3 -13.11 -7.45 18.96
C ALA A 3 -12.46 -6.70 20.14
N GLY A 4 -12.54 -5.36 20.13
CA GLY A 4 -11.94 -4.49 21.15
C GLY A 4 -10.46 -4.13 20.93
N THR A 5 -9.84 -4.58 19.83
CA THR A 5 -8.47 -4.17 19.45
C THR A 5 -8.51 -3.04 18.41
N PRO A 6 -7.43 -2.24 18.24
CA PRO A 6 -7.36 -1.23 17.18
C PRO A 6 -7.13 -1.83 15.78
N VAL A 7 -7.10 -3.17 15.65
CA VAL A 7 -6.89 -3.84 14.37
C VAL A 7 -8.17 -3.76 13.56
N VAL A 8 -8.11 -3.03 12.44
CA VAL A 8 -9.20 -2.92 11.47
C VAL A 8 -8.87 -3.65 10.17
N SER A 9 -9.91 -4.05 9.44
CA SER A 9 -9.75 -4.57 8.08
C SER A 9 -9.40 -3.43 7.12
N VAL A 10 -8.50 -3.69 6.17
CA VAL A 10 -8.29 -2.78 5.04
C VAL A 10 -9.52 -2.76 4.12
N PRO A 11 -9.75 -1.67 3.35
CA PRO A 11 -10.83 -1.60 2.37
C PRO A 11 -10.73 -2.73 1.33
N VAL A 12 -11.89 -3.29 0.97
CA VAL A 12 -12.00 -4.26 -0.13
C VAL A 12 -12.37 -3.51 -1.39
N LEU A 13 -11.48 -3.48 -2.40
CA LEU A 13 -11.75 -2.81 -3.67
C LEU A 13 -12.92 -3.44 -4.44
N ARG A 14 -12.97 -4.78 -4.46
CA ARG A 14 -14.03 -5.55 -5.11
C ARG A 14 -14.03 -6.99 -4.61
N SER A 15 -15.22 -7.57 -4.53
CA SER A 15 -15.44 -9.00 -4.27
C SER A 15 -16.20 -9.63 -5.44
N GLY A 16 -15.96 -10.92 -5.68
CA GLY A 16 -16.65 -11.70 -6.72
C GLY A 16 -15.71 -12.31 -7.75
N THR A 17 -16.27 -12.73 -8.87
CA THR A 17 -15.53 -13.32 -9.98
C THR A 17 -15.07 -12.26 -10.97
N PHE A 18 -13.88 -12.46 -11.55
CA PHE A 18 -13.34 -11.59 -12.59
C PHE A 18 -13.33 -12.33 -13.93
N PRO A 19 -13.79 -11.70 -15.02
CA PRO A 19 -13.87 -12.35 -16.33
C PRO A 19 -12.49 -12.55 -16.98
N SER A 20 -11.47 -11.83 -16.52
CA SER A 20 -10.10 -11.94 -17.02
C SER A 20 -9.09 -11.38 -16.01
N PRO A 21 -7.80 -11.72 -16.14
CA PRO A 21 -6.73 -11.06 -15.39
C PRO A 21 -6.71 -9.54 -15.61
N ALA A 22 -7.00 -9.06 -16.83
CA ALA A 22 -7.04 -7.64 -17.13
C ALA A 22 -8.14 -6.90 -16.35
N ALA A 23 -9.32 -7.51 -16.19
CA ALA A 23 -10.39 -6.93 -15.37
C ALA A 23 -10.01 -6.85 -13.89
N LEU A 24 -9.22 -7.82 -13.40
CA LEU A 24 -8.68 -7.80 -12.05
C LEU A 24 -7.61 -6.71 -11.89
N THR A 25 -6.59 -6.69 -12.76
CA THR A 25 -5.49 -5.72 -12.69
C THR A 25 -5.95 -4.30 -13.01
N GLY A 26 -7.05 -4.12 -13.76
CA GLY A 26 -7.68 -2.83 -14.01
C GLY A 26 -8.28 -2.18 -12.76
N LEU A 27 -8.34 -2.88 -11.62
CA LEU A 27 -8.63 -2.26 -10.33
C LEU A 27 -7.47 -1.40 -9.80
N ILE A 28 -6.28 -1.51 -10.38
CA ILE A 28 -5.15 -0.65 -10.05
C ILE A 28 -5.41 0.74 -10.64
N GLY A 29 -5.56 1.71 -9.76
CA GLY A 29 -5.70 3.13 -10.07
C GLY A 29 -5.14 3.97 -8.92
N PRO A 30 -5.58 5.22 -8.76
CA PRO A 30 -5.12 6.11 -7.70
C PRO A 30 -5.16 5.43 -6.32
N SER A 31 -4.09 5.58 -5.55
CA SER A 31 -4.01 4.97 -4.23
C SER A 31 -5.05 5.56 -3.28
N THR A 32 -5.80 4.70 -2.60
CA THR A 32 -6.79 5.10 -1.59
C THR A 32 -6.16 5.61 -0.29
N VAL A 33 -4.84 5.50 -0.16
CA VAL A 33 -4.09 5.88 1.05
C VAL A 33 -2.98 6.90 0.77
N ARG A 34 -2.90 7.43 -0.46
CA ARG A 34 -2.03 8.57 -0.79
C ARG A 34 -2.89 9.79 -1.08
N THR A 35 -2.80 10.80 -0.24
CA THR A 35 -3.41 12.10 -0.49
C THR A 35 -2.55 12.91 -1.45
N PRO A 36 -3.06 13.97 -2.11
CA PRO A 36 -2.21 14.83 -2.94
C PRO A 36 -0.97 15.40 -2.23
N ALA A 37 -1.03 15.55 -0.90
CA ALA A 37 0.06 16.06 -0.05
C ALA A 37 0.97 14.95 0.52
N TRP A 38 0.89 13.71 0.03
CA TRP A 38 1.61 12.57 0.63
C TRP A 38 3.13 12.75 0.63
N ARG A 39 3.70 13.41 -0.39
CA ARG A 39 5.15 13.65 -0.48
C ARG A 39 5.63 14.62 0.60
N ASP A 40 4.87 15.69 0.85
CA ASP A 40 5.18 16.64 1.92
C ASP A 40 4.97 16.00 3.29
N SER A 41 3.94 15.17 3.43
CA SER A 41 3.69 14.39 4.63
C SER A 41 4.84 13.41 4.92
N LEU A 42 5.39 12.76 3.90
CA LEU A 42 6.53 11.86 4.01
C LEU A 42 7.81 12.61 4.38
N ARG A 43 8.08 13.78 3.78
CA ARG A 43 9.21 14.64 4.16
C ARG A 43 9.14 15.04 5.63
N ALA A 44 7.98 15.49 6.08
CA ALA A 44 7.76 15.87 7.48
C ALA A 44 7.95 14.67 8.42
N ALA A 45 7.46 13.49 8.04
CA ALA A 45 7.60 12.27 8.83
C ALA A 45 9.06 11.81 8.92
N ALA A 46 9.83 11.91 7.83
CA ALA A 46 11.26 11.62 7.83
C ALA A 46 12.04 12.58 8.73
N ALA A 47 11.73 13.89 8.66
CA ALA A 47 12.35 14.90 9.51
C ALA A 47 12.08 14.66 11.00
N GLU A 48 10.84 14.35 11.39
CA GLU A 48 10.48 13.99 12.77
C GLU A 48 11.19 12.72 13.26
N ALA A 49 11.42 11.75 12.36
CA ALA A 49 12.15 10.53 12.66
C ALA A 49 13.69 10.74 12.68
N GLY A 50 14.20 11.94 12.36
CA GLY A 50 15.63 12.22 12.26
C GLY A 50 16.31 11.50 11.08
N VAL A 51 15.56 11.18 10.02
CA VAL A 51 16.05 10.48 8.83
C VAL A 51 16.15 11.46 7.65
N ASP A 52 17.14 11.26 6.77
CA ASP A 52 17.29 12.07 5.56
C ASP A 52 16.06 11.95 4.64
N ALA A 53 15.30 13.03 4.50
CA ALA A 53 14.07 13.05 3.72
C ALA A 53 14.29 12.83 2.22
N GLY A 54 15.44 13.25 1.69
CA GLY A 54 15.81 13.05 0.28
C GLY A 54 15.96 11.56 -0.04
N ARG A 55 16.68 10.83 0.82
CA ARG A 55 16.85 9.39 0.75
C ARG A 55 15.51 8.65 0.90
N VAL A 56 14.69 9.02 1.89
CA VAL A 56 13.37 8.39 2.08
C VAL A 56 12.49 8.53 0.83
N LEU A 57 12.49 9.72 0.20
CA LEU A 57 11.77 9.94 -1.05
C LEU A 57 12.33 9.11 -2.21
N ALA A 58 13.66 9.02 -2.34
CA ALA A 58 14.31 8.24 -3.39
C ALA A 58 14.07 6.73 -3.23
N GLU A 59 13.90 6.25 -1.99
CA GLU A 59 13.63 4.85 -1.66
C GLU A 59 12.12 4.50 -1.70
N THR A 60 11.24 5.48 -1.98
CA THR A 60 9.78 5.31 -2.03
C THR A 60 9.27 5.39 -3.48
N ASP A 61 8.36 4.50 -3.87
CA ASP A 61 7.72 4.55 -5.20
C ASP A 61 7.03 5.92 -5.42
N PRO A 62 7.40 6.67 -6.47
CA PRO A 62 6.86 8.01 -6.71
C PRO A 62 5.45 8.00 -7.33
N GLY A 63 4.91 6.87 -7.75
CA GLY A 63 3.60 6.80 -8.42
C GLY A 63 2.42 7.13 -7.50
N ASP A 64 1.41 7.85 -7.98
CA ASP A 64 0.21 8.13 -7.17
C ASP A 64 -0.78 6.94 -7.16
N ASP A 65 -0.62 6.01 -8.11
CA ASP A 65 -1.41 4.77 -8.18
C ASP A 65 -0.97 3.74 -7.14
N MET A 66 -1.87 2.80 -6.84
CA MET A 66 -1.57 1.64 -6.02
C MET A 66 -0.36 0.84 -6.55
N GLU A 67 0.43 0.31 -5.63
CA GLU A 67 1.64 -0.48 -5.91
C GLU A 67 1.30 -1.86 -6.51
N GLY A 68 0.08 -2.35 -6.26
CA GLY A 68 -0.38 -3.65 -6.70
C GLY A 68 -1.71 -4.06 -6.06
N LEU A 69 -2.06 -5.33 -6.23
CA LEU A 69 -3.25 -5.95 -5.65
C LEU A 69 -2.85 -7.10 -4.73
N TYR A 70 -3.50 -7.18 -3.58
CA TYR A 70 -3.53 -8.36 -2.74
C TYR A 70 -4.88 -9.05 -2.92
N VAL A 71 -4.85 -10.32 -3.36
CA VAL A 71 -6.05 -11.07 -3.73
C VAL A 71 -6.18 -12.28 -2.83
N LYS A 72 -7.38 -12.49 -2.29
CA LYS A 72 -7.76 -13.69 -1.55
C LYS A 72 -8.76 -14.48 -2.39
N ASP A 73 -8.45 -15.75 -2.62
CA ASP A 73 -9.43 -16.74 -3.10
C ASP A 73 -10.07 -17.37 -1.87
N GLU A 74 -11.35 -17.08 -1.66
CA GLU A 74 -12.11 -17.51 -0.49
C GLU A 74 -13.20 -18.49 -0.91
N ARG A 75 -13.25 -19.65 -0.26
CA ARG A 75 -14.19 -20.75 -0.52
C ARG A 75 -14.70 -21.29 0.81
N ASP A 76 -16.00 -21.46 0.94
CA ASP A 76 -16.65 -22.00 2.14
C ASP A 76 -16.22 -21.27 3.45
N GLY A 77 -16.10 -19.94 3.38
CA GLY A 77 -15.68 -19.12 4.52
C GLY A 77 -14.20 -19.24 4.90
N ARG A 78 -13.36 -19.83 4.05
CA ARG A 78 -11.90 -20.01 4.27
C ARG A 78 -11.10 -19.43 3.12
N VAL A 79 -9.93 -18.86 3.43
CA VAL A 79 -8.98 -18.41 2.39
C VAL A 79 -8.25 -19.64 1.83
N ALA A 80 -8.62 -20.06 0.63
CA ALA A 80 -8.01 -21.18 -0.09
C ALA A 80 -6.64 -20.81 -0.69
N ALA A 81 -6.50 -19.58 -1.19
CA ALA A 81 -5.23 -19.08 -1.74
C ALA A 81 -5.07 -17.57 -1.57
N ARG A 82 -3.82 -17.10 -1.65
CA ARG A 82 -3.45 -15.69 -1.62
C ARG A 82 -2.52 -15.40 -2.78
N TYR A 83 -2.79 -14.29 -3.47
CA TYR A 83 -1.99 -13.84 -4.59
C TYR A 83 -1.59 -12.38 -4.40
N LYS A 84 -0.48 -12.00 -5.02
CA LYS A 84 -0.06 -10.62 -5.17
C LYS A 84 0.17 -10.34 -6.65
N TRP A 85 -0.43 -9.28 -7.15
CA TRP A 85 -0.04 -8.69 -8.41
C TRP A 85 0.72 -7.40 -8.11
N VAL A 86 1.91 -7.25 -8.69
CA VAL A 86 2.77 -6.08 -8.45
C VAL A 86 2.83 -5.25 -9.72
N ARG A 87 2.55 -3.94 -9.63
CA ARG A 87 2.66 -3.02 -10.77
C ARG A 87 4.13 -2.90 -11.19
N ALA A 88 4.38 -2.93 -12.50
CA ALA A 88 5.74 -2.87 -13.04
C ALA A 88 6.54 -1.66 -12.55
N GLY A 89 5.92 -0.47 -12.46
CA GLY A 89 6.58 0.73 -11.96
C GLY A 89 7.01 0.64 -10.50
N PHE A 90 6.22 -0.04 -9.65
CA PHE A 90 6.63 -0.29 -8.26
C PHE A 90 7.80 -1.27 -8.19
N ALA A 91 7.75 -2.37 -8.97
CA ALA A 91 8.85 -3.32 -9.04
C ALA A 91 10.16 -2.64 -9.50
N GLN A 92 10.09 -1.74 -10.48
CA GLN A 92 11.24 -0.96 -10.94
C GLN A 92 11.76 -0.03 -9.84
N ALA A 93 10.88 0.70 -9.15
CA ALA A 93 11.27 1.57 -8.04
C ALA A 93 11.99 0.81 -6.90
N VAL A 94 11.55 -0.41 -6.59
CA VAL A 94 12.24 -1.28 -5.62
C VAL A 94 13.64 -1.64 -6.10
N LEU A 95 13.83 -1.97 -7.38
CA LEU A 95 15.15 -2.26 -7.94
C LEU A 95 16.06 -1.02 -7.94
N ASP A 96 15.53 0.12 -8.37
CA ASP A 96 16.27 1.38 -8.51
C ASP A 96 16.70 1.97 -7.16
N SER A 97 15.95 1.68 -6.09
CA SER A 97 16.28 2.15 -4.74
C SER A 97 17.63 1.62 -4.22
N GLY A 98 18.15 0.52 -4.78
CA GLY A 98 19.49 0.00 -4.49
C GLY A 98 19.72 -0.51 -3.06
N SER A 99 18.70 -0.50 -2.20
CA SER A 99 18.77 -0.94 -0.80
C SER A 99 17.65 -1.93 -0.49
N HIS A 100 17.87 -2.86 0.43
CA HIS A 100 16.81 -3.73 0.90
C HIS A 100 15.94 -3.00 1.93
N TRP A 101 14.62 -3.18 1.88
CA TRP A 101 13.68 -2.45 2.75
C TRP A 101 13.95 -2.67 4.24
N ALA A 102 14.46 -3.84 4.62
CA ALA A 102 14.76 -4.18 6.01
C ALA A 102 15.96 -3.41 6.59
N ASP A 103 16.83 -2.86 5.73
CA ASP A 103 18.00 -2.07 6.14
C ASP A 103 17.69 -0.56 6.20
N ARG A 104 16.46 -0.18 5.88
CA ARG A 104 16.02 1.23 5.85
C ARG A 104 15.48 1.65 7.22
N PRO A 105 15.71 2.90 7.63
CA PRO A 105 15.07 3.46 8.82
C PRO A 105 13.54 3.40 8.73
N ILE A 106 12.87 3.12 9.85
CA ILE A 106 11.41 3.08 9.91
C ILE A 106 10.87 4.51 10.02
N VAL A 107 10.02 4.90 9.05
CA VAL A 107 9.23 6.14 9.08
C VAL A 107 7.76 5.78 9.28
N ALA A 108 7.12 6.33 10.31
CA ALA A 108 5.73 6.02 10.63
C ALA A 108 4.76 6.62 9.58
N ASN A 109 3.81 5.82 9.09
CA ASN A 109 2.90 6.18 8.00
C ASN A 109 1.73 7.12 8.40
N ARG A 110 1.81 7.77 9.58
CA ARG A 110 0.89 8.80 10.11
C ARG A 110 -0.61 8.51 9.99
N LEU A 111 -1.00 7.25 9.83
CA LEU A 111 -2.41 6.85 9.74
C LEU A 111 -3.02 6.83 11.15
N ALA A 112 -3.46 8.00 11.62
CA ALA A 112 -4.00 8.18 12.97
C ALA A 112 -5.45 7.67 13.11
N ASP A 113 -6.26 7.83 12.06
CA ASP A 113 -7.63 7.34 12.00
C ASP A 113 -7.80 6.37 10.82
N PRO A 114 -7.94 5.06 11.06
CA PRO A 114 -8.14 4.09 10.00
C PRO A 114 -9.44 4.29 9.21
N ALA A 115 -10.45 4.99 9.77
CA ALA A 115 -11.71 5.26 9.08
C ALA A 115 -11.51 6.05 7.78
N VAL A 116 -10.43 6.84 7.68
CA VAL A 116 -10.10 7.59 6.45
C VAL A 116 -9.82 6.69 5.25
N MET A 117 -9.42 5.43 5.47
CA MET A 117 -9.23 4.47 4.38
C MET A 117 -10.55 4.00 3.76
N HIS A 118 -11.66 4.11 4.51
CA HIS A 118 -13.00 3.65 4.10
C HIS A 118 -13.90 4.78 3.60
N ALA A 119 -13.46 6.04 3.69
CA ALA A 119 -14.18 7.18 3.15
C ALA A 119 -14.06 7.17 1.62
N VAL A 120 -15.05 6.58 0.95
CA VAL A 120 -15.22 6.64 -0.51
C VAL A 120 -16.23 7.73 -0.84
#